data_AF-A0AAW5FQ52-F1
#
_entry.id   AF-A0AAW5FQ52-F1
#
_cell.length_a   1.000
_cell.length_b   1.000
_cell.length_c   1.000
_cell.angle_alpha   90.00
_cell.angle_beta   90.00
_cell.angle_gamma   90.00
#
_symmetry.space_group_name_H-M   'P 1'
#
loop_
_entity.id
_entity.type
_entity.pdbx_description
1 polymer ?
#
loop_
_entity_poly.entity_id
_entity_poly.type
_entity_poly.pdbx_seq_one_letter_code
_entity_poly.pdbx_strand_id
1 'polypeptide(L)'
;MQGPAVTHLSIRVPWQDTKWDGRVCTDPINNQSCVVLKAIAENRNDAAEARCRGEWIHDLEDDRKPPCIKERATFLSEHGITLKVRLNYADWSPPHKHIERTPVPVPA
;
A
#
# COMPACT_ATOMS: atom_id res chain seq x y z
N MET A 1 38.13 0.31 21.26
CA MET A 1 36.66 0.28 21.35
C MET A 1 36.16 -0.09 19.96
N GLN A 2 35.66 -1.31 19.73
CA GLN A 2 34.96 -1.60 18.48
C GLN A 2 33.68 -0.77 18.46
N GLY A 3 33.49 0.02 17.40
CA GLY A 3 32.23 0.71 17.15
C GLY A 3 31.07 -0.28 17.00
N PRO A 4 29.81 0.21 17.02
CA PRO A 4 28.65 -0.66 16.86
C PRO A 4 28.78 -1.51 15.58
N ALA A 5 28.42 -2.79 15.66
CA ALA A 5 28.47 -3.69 14.51
C ALA A 5 27.57 -3.16 13.39
N VAL A 6 28.13 -2.95 12.21
CA VAL A 6 27.39 -2.51 11.02
C VAL A 6 26.46 -3.65 10.59
N THR A 7 25.15 -3.38 10.59
CA THR A 7 24.13 -4.31 10.11
C THR A 7 23.59 -3.79 8.78
N HIS A 8 23.74 -4.59 7.72
CA HIS A 8 23.18 -4.27 6.41
C HIS A 8 21.72 -4.73 6.33
N LEU A 9 20.81 -3.81 5.98
CA LEU A 9 19.40 -4.10 5.76
C LEU A 9 19.08 -3.91 4.27
N SER A 10 18.43 -4.90 3.67
CA SER A 10 17.91 -4.83 2.30
C SER A 10 16.42 -5.12 2.34
N ILE A 11 15.61 -4.23 1.77
CA ILE A 11 14.15 -4.33 1.72
C ILE A 11 13.70 -4.06 0.28
N ARG A 12 12.65 -4.78 -0.16
CA ARG A 12 11.97 -4.51 -1.43
C ARG A 12 10.62 -3.88 -1.15
N VAL A 13 10.37 -2.74 -1.78
CA VAL A 13 9.13 -1.97 -1.70
C VAL A 13 8.74 -1.49 -3.09
N PRO A 14 7.44 -1.24 -3.36
CA PRO A 14 7.00 -0.62 -4.60
C PRO A 14 7.66 0.74 -4.79
N TRP A 15 7.99 1.11 -6.02
CA TRP A 15 8.51 2.45 -6.31
C TRP A 15 7.46 3.53 -6.02
N GLN A 16 7.87 4.57 -5.31
CA GLN A 16 7.12 5.81 -5.12
C GLN A 16 8.02 7.03 -5.37
N ASP A 17 7.47 8.06 -6.01
CA ASP A 17 8.15 9.35 -6.24
C ASP A 17 8.09 10.28 -5.01
N THR A 18 7.24 9.97 -4.03
CA THR A 18 7.13 10.66 -2.74
C THR A 18 8.00 10.07 -1.63
N LYS A 19 8.93 9.16 -1.95
CA LYS A 19 9.86 8.56 -0.97
C LYS A 19 9.16 7.82 0.18
N TRP A 20 8.03 7.17 -0.11
CA TRP A 20 7.30 6.31 0.85
C TRP A 20 6.75 7.02 2.08
N ASP A 21 6.64 8.34 2.02
CA ASP A 21 6.21 9.23 3.10
C ASP A 21 4.73 9.11 3.48
N GLY A 22 3.95 8.27 2.78
CA GLY A 22 2.52 8.12 3.02
C GLY A 22 1.62 8.95 2.11
N ARG A 23 2.15 9.64 1.11
CA ARG A 23 1.36 10.31 0.06
C ARG A 23 1.16 9.44 -1.18
N VAL A 24 0.08 9.73 -1.92
CA VAL A 24 -0.10 9.25 -3.29
C VAL A 24 1.00 9.85 -4.16
N CYS A 25 1.49 9.09 -5.15
CA CYS A 25 2.52 9.57 -6.06
C CYS A 25 2.14 10.92 -6.69
N THR A 26 3.14 11.75 -6.99
CA THR A 26 2.91 13.04 -7.66
C THR A 26 2.54 12.85 -9.14
N ASP A 27 3.07 11.80 -9.76
CA ASP A 27 2.71 11.37 -11.11
C ASP A 27 2.41 9.86 -11.15
N PRO A 28 1.24 9.43 -10.64
CA PRO A 28 0.90 8.01 -10.52
C PRO A 28 0.72 7.31 -11.88
N ILE A 29 0.26 8.04 -12.90
CA ILE A 29 0.00 7.50 -14.25
C ILE A 29 1.32 7.10 -14.91
N ASN A 30 2.35 7.95 -14.82
CA ASN A 30 3.64 7.68 -15.44
C ASN A 30 4.56 6.78 -14.59
N ASN A 31 4.13 6.37 -13.40
CA ASN A 31 4.85 5.40 -12.59
C ASN A 31 4.66 3.97 -13.17
N GLN A 32 5.48 3.61 -14.15
CA GLN A 32 5.52 2.26 -14.74
C GLN A 32 6.32 1.27 -13.88
N SER A 33 7.10 1.76 -12.92
CA SER A 33 7.88 0.89 -12.04
C SER A 33 7.01 0.17 -11.02
N CYS A 34 5.94 0.81 -10.53
CA CYS A 34 5.06 0.19 -9.52
C CYS A 34 4.22 -0.97 -10.07
N VAL A 35 3.90 -0.99 -11.38
CA VAL A 35 3.13 -2.08 -12.02
C VAL A 35 3.93 -3.35 -12.26
N VAL A 36 5.22 -3.37 -11.94
CA VAL A 36 5.99 -4.63 -11.88
C VAL A 36 5.38 -5.56 -10.82
N LEU A 37 4.78 -5.02 -9.76
CA LEU A 37 4.04 -5.81 -8.77
C LEU A 37 2.65 -6.13 -9.31
N LYS A 38 2.35 -7.43 -9.45
CA LYS A 38 1.08 -7.94 -9.99
C LYS A 38 -0.15 -7.35 -9.31
N ALA A 39 -0.15 -7.25 -7.98
CA ALA A 39 -1.30 -6.71 -7.24
C ALA A 39 -1.57 -5.24 -7.58
N ILE A 40 -0.52 -4.45 -7.83
CA ILE A 40 -0.66 -3.06 -8.28
C ILE A 40 -1.15 -3.04 -9.73
N ALA A 41 -0.52 -3.82 -10.62
CA ALA A 41 -0.91 -3.88 -12.03
C ALA A 41 -2.40 -4.23 -12.24
N GLU A 42 -2.94 -5.15 -11.46
CA GLU A 42 -4.32 -5.63 -11.60
C GLU A 42 -5.36 -4.69 -10.97
N ASN A 43 -4.98 -3.92 -9.95
CA ASN A 43 -5.93 -3.15 -9.13
C ASN A 43 -5.74 -1.64 -9.21
N ARG A 44 -4.72 -1.15 -9.92
CA ARG A 44 -4.46 0.28 -10.09
C ARG A 44 -5.60 0.93 -10.86
N ASN A 45 -6.04 2.09 -10.37
CA ASN A 45 -7.02 2.92 -11.05
C ASN A 45 -6.40 4.28 -11.33
N ASP A 46 -5.86 4.44 -12.54
CA ASP A 46 -5.14 5.65 -12.97
C ASP A 46 -5.97 6.93 -12.77
N ALA A 47 -7.28 6.87 -13.05
CA ALA A 47 -8.16 8.03 -12.91
C ALA A 47 -8.40 8.40 -11.43
N ALA A 48 -8.53 7.42 -10.54
CA ALA A 48 -8.70 7.65 -9.11
C ALA A 48 -7.41 8.16 -8.47
N GLU A 49 -6.27 7.53 -8.80
CA GLU A 49 -4.97 7.92 -8.26
C GLU A 49 -4.54 9.31 -8.76
N ALA A 50 -4.80 9.64 -10.03
CA ALA A 50 -4.53 10.98 -10.56
C ALA A 50 -5.32 12.08 -9.85
N ARG A 51 -6.56 11.78 -9.41
CA ARG A 51 -7.38 12.72 -8.63
C ARG A 51 -6.84 12.95 -7.22
N CYS A 52 -6.21 11.93 -6.63
CA CYS A 52 -5.68 11.98 -5.27
C CYS A 52 -4.18 12.28 -5.22
N ARG A 53 -3.56 12.70 -6.33
CA ARG A 53 -2.11 12.90 -6.43
C ARG A 53 -1.57 13.83 -5.33
N GLY A 54 -0.51 13.41 -4.65
CA GLY A 54 0.09 14.16 -3.55
C GLY A 54 -0.75 14.26 -2.26
N GLU A 55 -1.98 13.73 -2.23
CA GLU A 55 -2.77 13.66 -1.00
C GLU A 55 -2.22 12.60 -0.05
N TRP A 56 -2.48 12.79 1.24
CA TRP A 56 -2.13 11.84 2.28
C TRP A 56 -3.03 10.62 2.20
N ILE A 57 -2.43 9.44 2.11
CA ILE A 57 -3.17 8.19 1.96
C ILE A 57 -4.04 7.88 3.18
N HIS A 58 -3.62 8.31 4.38
CA HIS A 58 -4.38 8.07 5.61
C HIS A 58 -5.68 8.89 5.69
N ASP A 59 -5.78 9.98 4.93
CA ASP A 59 -6.97 10.83 4.83
C ASP A 59 -7.95 10.33 3.74
N LEU A 60 -7.53 9.38 2.91
CA LEU A 60 -8.36 8.83 1.84
C LEU A 60 -9.36 7.79 2.38
N GLU A 61 -10.54 7.78 1.75
CA GLU A 61 -11.50 6.70 1.93
C GLU A 61 -10.95 5.36 1.42
N ASP A 62 -11.42 4.25 2.01
CA ASP A 62 -10.88 2.91 1.74
C ASP A 62 -10.93 2.49 0.26
N ASP A 63 -11.88 3.02 -0.51
CA ASP A 63 -12.07 2.76 -1.95
C ASP A 63 -11.18 3.62 -2.86
N ARG A 64 -10.66 4.74 -2.34
CA ARG A 64 -9.77 5.67 -3.06
C ARG A 64 -8.29 5.41 -2.79
N LYS A 65 -7.99 4.58 -1.79
CA LYS A 65 -6.65 4.17 -1.42
C LYS A 65 -5.95 3.40 -2.56
N PRO A 66 -4.74 3.80 -3.00
CA PRO A 66 -4.02 3.09 -4.05
C PRO A 66 -3.65 1.66 -3.63
N PRO A 67 -3.56 0.70 -4.58
CA PRO A 67 -3.29 -0.71 -4.27
C PRO A 67 -1.89 -0.92 -3.66
N CYS A 68 -0.96 0.02 -3.89
CA CYS A 68 0.40 -0.06 -3.39
C CYS A 68 0.51 -0.07 -1.85
N ILE A 69 -0.53 0.34 -1.12
CA ILE A 69 -0.55 0.26 0.35
C ILE A 69 -0.49 -1.19 0.83
N LYS A 70 -1.15 -2.12 0.11
CA LYS A 70 -1.08 -3.56 0.39
C LYS A 70 0.32 -4.13 0.16
N GLU A 71 1.14 -3.42 -0.61
CA GLU A 71 2.54 -3.73 -0.92
C GLU A 71 3.53 -2.89 -0.08
N ARG A 72 3.09 -2.30 1.05
CA ARG A 72 3.94 -1.53 1.98
C ARG A 72 4.52 -0.24 1.39
N ALA A 73 3.78 0.43 0.51
CA ALA A 73 4.21 1.71 -0.07
C ALA A 73 4.38 2.87 0.95
N THR A 74 3.88 2.72 2.17
CA THR A 74 3.85 3.79 3.19
C THR A 74 4.75 3.49 4.38
N PHE A 75 5.82 2.70 4.21
CA PHE A 75 6.65 2.19 5.31
C PHE A 75 7.64 3.21 5.92
N LEU A 76 7.68 4.44 5.38
CA LEU A 76 8.41 5.58 5.98
C LEU A 76 7.44 6.71 6.37
N SER A 77 6.15 6.40 6.47
CA SER A 77 5.13 7.37 6.81
C SER A 77 5.18 7.64 8.31
N GLU A 78 4.97 8.89 8.72
CA GLU A 78 4.76 9.20 10.14
C GLU A 78 3.35 8.77 10.61
N HIS A 79 2.46 8.47 9.65
CA HIS A 79 1.07 8.11 9.87
C HIS A 79 0.81 6.64 9.53
N GLY A 80 0.37 5.86 10.54
CA GLY A 80 -0.09 4.49 10.34
C GLY A 80 -1.42 4.42 9.61
N ILE A 81 -1.61 3.35 8.83
CA ILE A 81 -2.85 3.13 8.06
C ILE A 81 -3.47 1.81 8.50
N THR A 82 -4.79 1.80 8.70
CA THR A 82 -5.55 0.56 8.90
C THR A 82 -6.26 0.18 7.60
N LEU A 83 -6.08 -1.06 7.16
CA LEU A 83 -6.78 -1.65 6.02
C LEU A 83 -7.90 -2.56 6.51
N LYS A 84 -9.06 -2.54 5.85
CA LYS A 84 -10.11 -3.55 6.06
C LYS A 84 -9.95 -4.68 5.05
N VAL A 85 -9.46 -5.83 5.50
CA VAL A 85 -9.18 -6.99 4.65
C VAL A 85 -10.25 -8.06 4.85
N ARG A 86 -10.76 -8.62 3.75
CA ARG A 86 -11.59 -9.83 3.74
C ARG A 86 -11.08 -10.76 2.66
N LEU A 87 -11.06 -12.05 2.93
CA LEU A 87 -10.57 -13.06 2.01
C LEU A 87 -11.63 -13.36 0.96
N ASN A 88 -11.28 -13.27 -0.32
CA ASN A 88 -12.23 -13.38 -1.45
C ASN A 88 -13.02 -14.70 -1.46
N TYR A 89 -12.44 -15.78 -0.91
CA TYR A 89 -13.12 -17.07 -0.85
C TYR A 89 -14.31 -17.10 0.13
N ALA A 90 -14.47 -16.08 0.96
CA ALA A 90 -15.68 -15.87 1.75
C ALA A 90 -16.94 -15.65 0.87
N ASP A 91 -16.77 -15.23 -0.39
CA ASP A 91 -17.89 -14.99 -1.30
C ASP A 91 -18.43 -16.28 -1.94
N TRP A 92 -17.57 -17.28 -2.15
CA TRP A 92 -17.93 -18.48 -2.92
C TRP A 92 -17.74 -19.81 -2.17
N SER A 93 -16.98 -19.85 -1.06
CA SER A 93 -16.74 -21.08 -0.29
C SER A 93 -17.73 -21.18 0.89
N PRO A 94 -18.66 -22.15 0.90
CA PRO A 94 -19.63 -22.31 1.99
C PRO A 94 -19.03 -22.34 3.41
N PRO A 95 -17.95 -23.09 3.70
CA PRO A 95 -17.39 -23.11 5.05
C PRO A 95 -16.77 -21.78 5.47
N HIS A 96 -16.43 -20.89 4.53
CA HIS A 96 -15.74 -19.62 4.81
C HIS A 96 -16.65 -18.38 4.71
N LYS A 97 -17.96 -18.55 4.50
CA LYS A 97 -18.92 -17.43 4.42
C LYS A 97 -18.96 -16.55 5.66
N HIS A 98 -18.56 -17.09 6.81
CA HIS A 98 -18.54 -16.40 8.09
C HIS A 98 -17.33 -15.45 8.26
N ILE A 99 -16.39 -15.42 7.32
CA ILE A 99 -15.22 -14.54 7.41
C ILE A 99 -15.63 -13.11 7.09
N GLU A 100 -15.58 -12.27 8.11
CA GLU A 100 -15.87 -10.84 8.04
C GLU A 100 -14.64 -10.00 7.67
N ARG A 101 -14.86 -8.71 7.41
CA ARG A 101 -13.78 -7.74 7.19
C ARG A 101 -13.03 -7.49 8.50
N THR A 102 -11.72 -7.75 8.48
CA THR A 102 -10.84 -7.54 9.64
C THR A 102 -10.00 -6.27 9.44
N PRO A 103 -9.93 -5.37 10.45
CA PRO A 103 -9.00 -4.26 10.45
C PRO A 103 -7.57 -4.77 10.67
N VAL A 104 -6.66 -4.43 9.76
CA VAL A 104 -5.25 -4.81 9.80
C VAL A 104 -4.40 -3.54 9.78
N PRO A 105 -3.62 -3.24 10.85
CA PRO A 105 -2.70 -2.12 10.83
C PRO A 105 -1.52 -2.43 9.89
N VAL A 106 -1.20 -1.49 9.03
CA VAL A 106 -0.01 -1.51 8.18
C VAL A 106 1.06 -0.66 8.88
N PRO A 107 2.28 -1.19 9.09
CA PRO A 107 3.37 -0.42 9.64
C PRO A 107 3.61 0.85 8.83
N ALA A 108 3.70 1.97 9.55
CA ALA A 108 4.15 3.26 9.04
C ALA A 108 5.67 3.31 9.00
#